data_AF-A0A3D3FA10-F1
#
_entry.id   AF-A0A3D3FA10-F1
#
_cell.length_a   1.000
_cell.length_b   1.000
_cell.length_c   1.000
_cell.angle_alpha   90.00
_cell.angle_beta   90.00
_cell.angle_gamma   90.00
#
_symmetry.space_group_name_H-M   'P 1'
#
loop_
_entity.id
_entity.type
_entity.pdbx_description
1 polymer ?
#
loop_
_entity_poly.entity_id
_entity_poly.type
_entity_poly.pdbx_seq_one_letter_code
_entity_poly.pdbx_strand_id
1 'polypeptide(L)' 'ERIEVYKGVLPAEIGIDALGGAINLVSRQFYRSEWQVSFERGSFNTNIATINGLHRLNNRLSVGVYAFGNYSDNDYTA' A
#
# COMPACT_ATOMS: atom_id res chain seq x y z
N GLU A 1 -3.12 -7.27 3.48
CA GLU A 1 -2.14 -6.18 3.63
C GLU A 1 -2.25 -5.70 5.05
N ARG A 2 -1.11 -5.44 5.67
CA ARG A 2 -1.06 -4.85 7.01
C ARG A 2 0.26 -4.14 7.19
N ILE A 3 0.27 -3.18 8.09
CA ILE A 3 1.48 -2.52 8.58
C ILE A 3 1.75 -3.09 9.96
N GLU A 4 2.95 -3.60 10.17
CA GLU A 4 3.43 -4.01 11.48
C GLU A 4 4.39 -2.93 12.00
N VAL A 5 4.12 -2.43 13.21
CA VAL A 5 4.92 -1.38 13.84
C VAL A 5 5.64 -1.97 15.04
N TYR A 6 6.96 -1.98 14.97
CA TYR A 6 7.86 -2.39 16.03
C TYR A 6 8.40 -1.16 16.73
N LYS A 7 8.23 -1.08 18.04
CA LYS A 7 8.74 0.02 18.87
C LYS A 7 9.84 -0.53 19.77
N GLY A 8 11.03 0.06 19.69
CA GLY A 8 12.21 -0.43 20.41
C GLY A 8 12.91 -1.56 19.67
N VAL A 9 13.36 -2.60 20.40
CA VAL A 9 14.17 -3.69 19.85
C VAL A 9 13.39 -4.52 18.84
N LEU A 10 14.00 -4.78 17.69
CA LEU A 10 13.39 -5.54 16.60
C LEU A 10 13.46 -7.05 16.81
N PRO A 11 12.50 -7.81 16.26
CA PRO A 11 12.65 -9.25 16.10
C PRO A 11 13.89 -9.57 15.26
N ALA A 12 14.61 -10.63 15.62
CA ALA A 12 15.83 -11.06 14.92
C ALA A 12 15.60 -11.32 13.41
N GLU A 13 14.37 -11.64 13.02
CA GLU A 13 13.92 -11.86 11.65
C GLU A 13 13.94 -10.60 10.77
N ILE A 14 13.90 -9.40 11.38
CA ILE A 14 13.72 -8.11 10.69
C ILE A 14 15.00 -7.25 10.79
N GLY A 15 15.79 -7.44 11.85
CA GLY A 15 17.06 -6.77 12.04
C GLY A 15 17.51 -6.86 13.50
N ILE A 16 18.81 -6.77 13.74
CA ILE A 16 19.42 -7.00 15.06
C ILE A 16 19.75 -5.73 15.83
N ASP A 17 19.68 -4.54 15.20
CA ASP A 17 20.28 -3.34 15.79
C ASP A 17 19.55 -2.02 15.44
N ALA A 18 18.22 -2.00 15.57
CA ALA A 18 17.47 -0.74 15.52
C ALA A 18 17.00 -0.35 16.92
N LEU A 19 17.67 0.63 17.53
CA LEU A 19 17.30 1.18 18.83
C LEU A 19 16.05 2.09 18.78
N GLY A 20 15.50 2.36 17.57
CA GLY A 20 14.34 3.23 17.35
C GLY A 20 13.04 2.52 16.96
N GLY A 21 13.06 1.22 16.68
CA GLY A 21 11.92 0.49 16.09
C GLY A 21 11.98 0.40 14.56
N ALA A 22 10.94 -0.19 13.97
CA ALA A 22 10.80 -0.38 12.52
C ALA A 22 9.33 -0.48 12.10
N ILE A 23 9.10 -0.25 10.81
CA ILE A 23 7.80 -0.44 10.17
C ILE A 23 7.98 -1.50 9.09
N ASN A 24 7.23 -2.59 9.18
CA ASN A 24 7.19 -3.63 8.15
C ASN A 24 5.90 -3.52 7.34
N LEU A 25 6.06 -3.39 6.03
CA LEU A 25 4.95 -3.30 5.08
C LEU A 25 4.66 -4.69 4.52
N VAL A 26 3.65 -5.36 5.07
CA VAL A 26 3.26 -6.69 4.62
C VAL A 26 2.27 -6.56 3.46
N SER A 27 2.80 -6.72 2.25
CA SER A 27 2.00 -6.76 1.03
C SER A 27 0.93 -7.85 1.09
N ARG A 28 -0.20 -7.62 0.43
CA ARG A 28 -1.26 -8.63 0.33
C ARG A 28 -0.79 -9.80 -0.55
N GLN A 29 -1.10 -11.02 -0.12
CA GLN A 29 -0.93 -12.21 -0.94
C GLN A 29 -2.19 -12.43 -1.79
N PHE A 30 -1.99 -12.61 -3.09
CA PHE A 30 -3.07 -12.86 -4.03
C PHE A 30 -3.14 -14.35 -4.39
N TYR A 31 -4.22 -15.01 -4.00
CA TYR A 31 -4.44 -16.43 -4.26
C TYR A 31 -5.25 -16.70 -5.54
N ARG A 32 -5.89 -15.66 -6.08
CA ARG A 32 -6.68 -15.66 -7.32
C ARG A 32 -6.57 -14.29 -7.98
N SER A 33 -7.00 -14.21 -9.24
CA SER A 33 -7.12 -12.93 -9.92
C SER A 33 -8.12 -12.03 -9.18
N GLU A 34 -7.75 -10.78 -8.92
CA GLU A 34 -8.55 -9.83 -8.16
C GLU A 34 -8.36 -8.42 -8.72
N TRP A 35 -9.43 -7.63 -8.67
CA TRP A 35 -9.47 -6.24 -9.12
C TRP A 35 -10.14 -5.38 -8.07
N GLN A 36 -9.59 -4.19 -7.85
CA GLN A 36 -10.09 -3.18 -6.94
C GLN A 36 -10.02 -1.83 -7.63
N VAL A 37 -11.10 -1.08 -7.53
CA VAL A 37 -11.21 0.27 -8.03
C VAL A 37 -11.84 1.10 -6.92
N SER A 38 -11.24 2.24 -6.61
CA SER A 38 -11.78 3.19 -5.65
C SER A 38 -11.77 4.60 -6.23
N PHE A 39 -12.76 5.38 -5.81
CA PHE A 39 -12.84 6.80 -6.06
C PHE A 39 -13.33 7.47 -4.79
N GLU A 40 -12.62 8.52 -4.36
CA GLU A 40 -12.92 9.29 -3.17
C GLU A 40 -12.99 10.78 -3.53
N ARG A 41 -13.91 11.49 -2.88
CA ARG A 41 -14.03 12.94 -2.95
C ARG A 41 -14.12 13.54 -1.55
N GLY A 42 -13.37 14.61 -1.30
CA GLY A 42 -13.31 15.26 0.00
C GLY A 42 -13.20 16.79 -0.07
N SER A 43 -12.92 17.41 1.09
CA SER A 43 -12.67 18.85 1.23
C SER A 43 -11.55 19.33 0.31
N PHE A 44 -11.50 20.65 0.06
CA PHE A 44 -10.55 21.26 -0.88
C PHE A 44 -10.62 20.65 -2.29
N ASN A 45 -11.82 20.22 -2.71
CA ASN A 45 -12.05 19.56 -3.99
C ASN A 45 -11.08 18.38 -4.22
N THR A 46 -10.76 17.65 -3.15
CA THR A 46 -9.84 16.52 -3.23
C THR A 46 -10.52 15.38 -3.96
N ASN A 47 -9.89 14.83 -4.99
CA ASN A 47 -10.32 13.65 -5.72
C ASN A 47 -9.17 12.65 -5.74
N ILE A 48 -9.43 11.44 -5.28
CA ILE A 48 -8.46 10.34 -5.25
C ILE A 48 -9.07 9.17 -6.00
N ALA A 49 -8.42 8.72 -7.05
CA ALA A 49 -8.79 7.54 -7.81
C ALA A 49 -7.69 6.49 -7.68
N THR A 50 -8.04 5.23 -7.52
CA THR A 50 -7.06 4.13 -7.52
C THR A 50 -7.61 2.92 -8.25
N ILE A 51 -6.74 2.26 -9.00
CA ILE A 51 -6.96 0.97 -9.64
C ILE A 51 -5.85 0.05 -9.19
N ASN A 52 -6.20 -1.11 -8.65
CA ASN A 52 -5.28 -2.16 -8.26
C ASN A 52 -5.81 -3.49 -8.76
N GLY A 53 -5.01 -4.22 -9.53
CA GLY A 53 -5.39 -5.51 -10.07
C GLY A 53 -4.24 -6.47 -10.08
N LEU A 54 -4.52 -7.74 -9.84
CA LEU A 54 -3.59 -8.82 -10.10
C LEU A 54 -4.31 -9.91 -10.86
N HIS A 55 -3.72 -10.35 -11.96
CA HIS A 55 -4.23 -11.40 -12.81
C HIS A 55 -3.24 -12.56 -12.85
N ARG A 56 -3.70 -13.76 -12.49
CA ARG A 56 -2.90 -14.98 -12.53
C ARG A 56 -2.94 -15.54 -13.95
N LEU A 57 -1.79 -15.54 -14.64
CA LEU A 57 -1.67 -16.10 -15.99
C LEU A 57 -1.65 -17.63 -15.95
N ASN A 58 -0.99 -18.20 -14.96
CA ASN A 58 -0.96 -19.64 -14.70
C ASN A 58 -0.54 -19.93 -13.25
N ASN A 59 -0.29 -21.20 -12.91
CA ASN A 59 0.03 -21.58 -11.53
C ASN A 59 1.34 -21.02 -10.96
N ARG A 60 2.20 -20.41 -11.78
CA ARG A 60 3.52 -19.91 -11.39
C ARG A 60 3.78 -18.45 -11.78
N LEU A 61 2.91 -17.86 -12.60
CA LEU A 61 3.09 -16.51 -13.13
C LEU A 61 1.80 -15.69 -12.95
N SER A 62 1.99 -14.46 -12.47
CA SER A 62 0.94 -13.46 -12.34
C SER A 62 1.46 -12.11 -12.84
N VAL A 63 0.55 -11.26 -13.30
CA VAL A 63 0.82 -9.87 -13.68
C VAL A 63 -0.08 -8.97 -12.84
N GLY A 64 0.49 -7.89 -12.31
CA GLY A 64 -0.24 -6.88 -11.55
C GLY A 64 -0.24 -5.53 -12.24
N VAL A 65 -1.26 -4.73 -11.96
CA VAL A 65 -1.33 -3.32 -12.32
C VAL A 65 -1.72 -2.52 -11.09
N TYR A 66 -1.06 -1.39 -10.90
CA TYR A 66 -1.38 -0.42 -9.86
C TYR A 66 -1.26 0.98 -10.46
N ALA A 67 -2.33 1.75 -10.35
CA ALA A 67 -2.39 3.13 -10.82
C ALA A 67 -3.22 3.96 -9.85
N PHE A 68 -2.81 5.21 -9.63
CA PHE A 68 -3.55 6.14 -8.79
C PHE A 68 -3.44 7.55 -9.36
N GLY A 69 -4.41 8.39 -9.02
CA GLY A 69 -4.46 9.80 -9.40
C GLY A 69 -5.08 10.61 -8.28
N ASN A 70 -4.32 11.59 -7.78
CA ASN A 70 -4.72 12.44 -6.67
C ASN A 70 -4.72 13.89 -7.14
N TYR A 71 -5.84 14.58 -6.94
CA TYR A 71 -6.01 16.00 -7.20
C TYR A 71 -6.57 16.66 -5.95
N SER A 72 -6.11 17.86 -5.60
CA SER A 72 -6.66 18.65 -4.51
C SER A 72 -6.35 20.12 -4.74
N ASP A 73 -7.32 21.00 -4.50
CA ASP A 73 -7.14 22.46 -4.48
C ASP A 73 -6.55 22.94 -3.14
N ASN A 74 -6.02 22.03 -2.31
CA ASN A 74 -5.41 22.38 -1.02
C ASN A 74 -4.11 23.15 -1.22
N ASP A 75 -4.12 24.42 -0.83
CA ASP A 75 -3.05 25.40 -0.98
C ASP A 75 -2.33 25.71 0.34
N TYR A 76 -2.39 24.78 1.31
CA TYR A 76 -1.71 24.93 2.59
C TYR A 76 -0.22 25.20 2.41
N THR A 77 0.21 26.40 2.81
CA THR A 77 1.60 26.82 2.89
C THR A 77 2.07 26.56 4.32
N ALA A 78 2.98 25.60 4.48
CA ALA A 78 3.55 25.25 5.78
C ALA A 78 4.37 26.40 6.37
#